data_AF-A0A9E3X291-F1
#
_entry.id   AF-A0A9E3X291-F1
#
_cell.length_a   1.000
_cell.length_b   1.000
_cell.length_c   1.000
_cell.angle_alpha   90.00
_cell.angle_beta   90.00
_cell.angle_gamma   90.00
#
_symmetry.space_group_name_H-M   'P 1'
#
loop_
_entity.id
_entity.type
_entity.pdbx_description
1 polymer ?
#
loop_
_entity_poly.entity_id
_entity_poly.type
_entity_poly.pdbx_seq_one_letter_code
_entity_poly.pdbx_strand_id
1 'polypeptide(L)'
;MKRNLTIWLALALAIFALPAYQSALLAAPQSQSATATPIAEEEPAATPEPAEEPAEAADDYDHNDEVNSAAEAPTLEELAARVSALEAQLADRGASDANTVATALYLLDNVGLHDLDTRLNEAGTIEAGDAGTVARINRVLSTILWPSDLAADATTLMDTLTQLNAALSDDDLTTAA
;
A
#
# COMPACT_ATOMS: atom_id res chain seq x y z
N MET A 1 -24.76 -2.15 -33.99
CA MET A 1 -23.65 -2.70 -33.18
C MET A 1 -22.30 -2.51 -33.90
N LYS A 2 -21.71 -1.29 -33.87
CA LYS A 2 -20.42 -0.98 -34.54
C LYS A 2 -19.60 0.10 -33.80
N ARG A 3 -19.80 0.30 -32.49
CA ARG A 3 -19.23 1.46 -31.77
C ARG A 3 -18.15 1.16 -30.73
N ASN A 4 -17.79 -0.09 -30.46
CA ASN A 4 -16.88 -0.41 -29.33
C ASN A 4 -15.44 -0.78 -29.75
N LEU A 5 -15.13 -0.85 -31.05
CA LEU A 5 -13.80 -1.29 -31.50
C LEU A 5 -12.71 -0.20 -31.37
N THR A 6 -13.08 1.09 -31.33
CA THR A 6 -12.12 2.19 -31.35
C THR A 6 -11.50 2.48 -29.97
N ILE A 7 -12.17 2.10 -28.88
CA ILE A 7 -11.68 2.34 -27.52
C ILE A 7 -10.62 1.30 -27.13
N TRP A 8 -10.83 0.03 -27.49
CA TRP A 8 -9.86 -1.04 -27.25
C TRP A 8 -8.55 -0.87 -28.04
N LEU A 9 -8.60 -0.27 -29.24
CA LEU A 9 -7.40 -0.01 -30.03
C LEU A 9 -6.51 1.10 -29.44
N ALA A 10 -7.09 2.03 -28.67
CA ALA A 10 -6.32 3.08 -27.99
C ALA A 10 -5.62 2.54 -26.72
N LEU A 11 -6.23 1.58 -26.03
CA LEU A 11 -5.63 0.95 -24.84
C LEU A 11 -4.49 0.00 -25.20
N ALA A 12 -4.61 -0.76 -26.30
CA ALA A 12 -3.56 -1.67 -26.76
C ALA A 12 -2.30 -0.94 -27.29
N LEU A 13 -2.43 0.31 -27.76
CA LEU A 13 -1.30 1.06 -28.33
C LEU A 13 -0.42 1.76 -27.26
N ALA A 14 -0.92 1.91 -26.03
CA ALA A 14 -0.15 2.50 -24.92
C ALA A 14 0.84 1.51 -24.28
N ILE A 15 0.65 0.20 -24.47
CA ILE A 15 1.51 -0.84 -23.88
C ILE A 15 2.84 -1.00 -24.67
N PHE A 16 2.92 -0.52 -25.91
CA PHE A 16 4.10 -0.71 -26.77
C PHE A 16 5.08 0.47 -26.83
N ALA A 17 4.88 1.52 -26.03
CA ALA A 17 5.71 2.73 -26.05
C ALA A 17 6.51 2.96 -24.75
N LEU A 18 6.91 1.89 -24.06
CA LEU A 18 7.94 1.98 -23.02
C LEU A 18 9.33 1.98 -23.69
N PRO A 19 10.09 3.09 -23.63
CA PRO A 19 11.48 3.09 -24.03
C PRO A 19 12.27 2.12 -23.14
N ALA A 20 13.18 1.39 -23.78
CA ALA A 20 14.11 0.45 -23.19
C ALA A 20 14.78 0.98 -21.91
N TYR A 21 14.27 0.60 -20.74
CA TYR A 21 15.02 0.53 -19.48
C TYR A 21 15.55 -0.90 -19.28
N GLN A 22 16.11 -1.50 -20.32
CA GLN A 22 17.04 -2.62 -20.18
C GLN A 22 18.45 -2.05 -20.26
N SER A 23 19.12 -1.84 -19.12
CA SER A 23 20.58 -1.97 -18.91
C SER A 23 21.03 -1.33 -17.59
N ALA A 24 20.72 -1.92 -16.42
CA ALA A 24 21.44 -1.55 -15.19
C ALA A 24 21.37 -2.57 -14.02
N LEU A 25 20.90 -3.81 -14.20
CA LEU A 25 20.90 -4.81 -13.11
C LEU A 25 21.76 -6.03 -13.48
N LEU A 26 23.07 -5.83 -13.49
CA LEU A 26 24.03 -6.93 -13.51
C LEU A 26 25.09 -6.71 -12.43
N ALA A 27 24.73 -7.00 -11.17
CA ALA A 27 25.61 -7.46 -10.09
C ALA A 27 24.85 -7.44 -8.75
N ALA A 28 23.90 -8.35 -8.54
CA ALA A 28 23.43 -8.65 -7.18
C ALA A 28 24.37 -9.71 -6.57
N PRO A 29 24.95 -9.48 -5.38
CA PRO A 29 25.72 -10.49 -4.67
C PRO A 29 24.80 -11.66 -4.30
N GLN A 30 25.23 -12.87 -4.66
CA GLN A 30 24.61 -14.13 -4.27
C GLN A 30 24.52 -14.19 -2.74
N SER A 31 23.33 -13.96 -2.19
CA SER A 31 23.07 -14.15 -0.76
C SER A 31 23.19 -15.63 -0.45
N GLN A 32 24.20 -15.97 0.33
CA GLN A 32 24.48 -17.32 0.79
C GLN A 32 23.30 -17.83 1.62
N SER A 33 22.76 -18.99 1.25
CA SER A 33 21.71 -19.67 1.99
C SER A 33 22.13 -19.90 3.44
N ALA A 34 21.50 -19.17 4.36
CA ALA A 34 21.59 -19.48 5.78
C ALA A 34 20.95 -20.86 6.01
N THR A 35 21.75 -21.78 6.55
CA THR A 35 21.32 -23.11 6.96
C THR A 35 20.31 -22.94 8.09
N ALA A 36 19.04 -23.27 7.82
CA ALA A 36 17.98 -23.25 8.82
C ALA A 36 18.33 -24.22 9.96
N THR A 37 18.60 -23.66 11.13
CA THR A 37 18.72 -24.43 12.38
C THR A 37 17.32 -24.90 12.76
N PRO A 38 17.12 -26.19 13.07
CA PRO A 38 15.83 -26.71 13.51
C PRO A 38 15.42 -26.00 14.81
N ILE A 39 14.28 -25.31 14.76
CA ILE A 39 13.63 -24.72 15.94
C ILE A 39 13.13 -25.88 16.79
N ALA A 40 13.73 -26.06 17.96
CA ALA A 40 13.23 -26.96 18.98
C ALA A 40 11.85 -26.48 19.44
N GLU A 41 10.88 -27.40 19.51
CA GLU A 41 9.59 -27.20 20.18
C GLU A 41 9.85 -26.80 21.64
N GLU A 42 9.71 -25.51 21.93
CA GLU A 42 9.73 -24.98 23.28
C GLU A 42 8.33 -25.21 23.89
N GLU A 43 8.32 -26.02 24.94
CA GLU A 43 7.18 -26.34 25.78
C GLU A 43 6.53 -25.03 26.31
N PRO A 44 5.19 -24.90 26.30
CA PRO A 44 4.52 -23.67 26.74
C PRO A 44 4.82 -23.38 28.20
N ALA A 45 5.69 -22.39 28.44
CA ALA A 45 6.00 -21.89 29.77
C ALA A 45 4.75 -21.34 30.45
N ALA A 46 4.64 -21.64 31.73
CA ALA A 46 3.50 -21.37 32.60
C ALA A 46 3.02 -19.92 32.56
N THR A 47 1.69 -19.77 32.67
CA THR A 47 1.00 -18.50 32.90
C THR A 47 1.65 -17.74 34.07
N PRO A 48 2.14 -16.52 33.88
CA PRO A 48 2.68 -15.73 34.97
C PRO A 48 1.57 -15.38 35.96
N GLU A 49 1.84 -15.71 37.23
CA GLU A 49 1.08 -15.32 38.41
C GLU A 49 0.92 -13.79 38.44
N PRO A 50 -0.29 -13.25 38.75
CA PRO A 50 -0.52 -11.81 38.80
C PRO A 50 0.36 -11.19 39.89
N ALA A 51 1.30 -10.32 39.46
CA ALA A 51 2.15 -9.56 40.37
C ALA A 51 1.29 -8.66 41.26
N GLU A 52 1.51 -8.79 42.57
CA GLU A 52 0.89 -7.98 43.61
C GLU A 52 1.11 -6.48 43.36
N GLU A 53 0.01 -5.75 43.46
CA GLU A 53 -0.12 -4.29 43.37
C GLU A 53 0.73 -3.62 44.48
N PRO A 54 1.79 -2.85 44.15
CA PRO A 54 2.55 -2.13 45.16
C PRO A 54 1.70 -0.97 45.69
N ALA A 55 1.51 -0.97 47.00
CA ALA A 55 0.78 0.05 47.75
C ALA A 55 1.26 1.47 47.43
N GLU A 56 0.28 2.35 47.17
CA GLU A 56 0.42 3.79 47.00
C GLU A 56 1.21 4.42 48.16
N ALA A 57 2.46 4.79 47.89
CA ALA A 57 3.14 5.80 48.68
C ALA A 57 2.65 7.17 48.17
N ALA A 58 1.84 7.83 49.00
CA ALA A 58 1.44 9.21 48.82
C ALA A 58 2.69 10.11 48.88
N ASP A 59 3.30 10.35 47.71
CA ASP A 59 4.32 11.39 47.55
C ASP A 59 3.61 12.74 47.50
N ASP A 60 3.98 13.56 48.48
CA ASP A 60 3.58 14.95 48.69
C ASP A 60 4.12 15.78 47.50
N TYR A 61 3.32 15.84 46.44
CA TYR A 61 3.62 16.68 45.28
C TYR A 61 3.51 18.16 45.68
N ASP A 62 4.62 18.70 46.16
CA ASP A 62 4.90 20.12 46.31
C ASP A 62 4.69 20.84 44.95
N HIS A 63 3.44 21.25 44.71
CA HIS A 63 3.00 22.02 43.54
C HIS A 63 3.40 23.49 43.71
N ASN A 64 4.70 23.74 43.89
CA ASN A 64 5.22 25.09 44.02
C ASN A 64 6.52 25.25 43.25
N ASP A 65 6.42 25.13 41.94
CA ASP A 65 7.30 25.90 41.07
C ASP A 65 6.43 26.57 40.02
N GLU A 66 5.99 27.79 40.35
CA GLU A 66 5.58 28.82 39.39
C GLU A 66 6.77 29.13 38.48
N VAL A 67 7.14 28.18 37.63
CA VAL A 67 7.91 28.47 36.44
C VAL A 67 6.93 29.12 35.48
N ASN A 68 6.62 30.39 35.75
CA ASN A 68 6.14 31.33 34.75
C ASN A 68 7.29 31.57 33.76
N SER A 69 7.67 30.49 33.07
CA SER A 69 8.44 30.55 31.84
C SER A 69 7.51 31.21 30.85
N ALA A 70 7.59 32.53 30.78
CA ALA A 70 7.09 33.29 29.65
C ALA A 70 7.84 32.75 28.43
N ALA A 71 7.33 31.65 27.87
CA ALA A 71 7.82 31.07 26.65
C ALA A 71 7.66 32.17 25.61
N GLU A 72 8.79 32.77 25.21
CA GLU A 72 8.81 33.74 24.13
C GLU A 72 8.08 33.11 22.96
N ALA A 73 7.08 33.82 22.45
CA ALA A 73 6.32 33.36 21.31
C ALA A 73 7.33 33.12 20.17
N PRO A 74 7.27 31.97 19.48
CA PRO A 74 8.22 31.66 18.42
C PRO A 74 8.20 32.79 17.38
N THR A 75 9.38 33.19 16.96
CA THR A 75 9.53 34.23 15.94
C THR A 75 9.03 33.71 14.59
N LEU A 76 8.67 34.63 13.70
CA LEU A 76 8.27 34.28 12.32
C LEU A 76 9.38 33.52 11.57
N GLU A 77 10.64 33.83 11.87
CA GLU A 77 11.80 33.18 11.26
C GLU A 77 11.93 31.72 11.72
N GLU A 78 11.77 31.44 13.01
CA GLU A 78 11.77 30.07 13.54
C GLU A 78 10.59 29.25 13.01
N LEU A 79 9.40 29.86 12.89
CA LEU A 79 8.24 29.24 12.28
C LEU A 79 8.52 28.88 10.81
N ALA A 80 9.10 29.80 10.04
CA ALA A 80 9.46 29.55 8.65
C ALA A 80 10.51 28.43 8.51
N ALA A 81 11.53 28.42 9.37
CA ALA A 81 12.54 27.37 9.39
C ALA A 81 11.95 25.99 9.74
N ARG A 82 11.02 25.94 10.71
CA ARG A 82 10.31 24.70 11.07
C ARG A 82 9.42 24.19 9.95
N VAL A 83 8.71 25.07 9.24
CA VAL A 83 7.89 24.69 8.09
C VAL A 83 8.77 24.09 6.98
N SER A 84 9.87 24.76 6.63
CA SER A 84 10.80 24.25 5.62
C SER A 84 11.40 22.90 5.99
N ALA A 85 11.76 22.69 7.26
CA ALA A 85 12.27 21.41 7.75
C ALA A 85 11.22 20.29 7.68
N LEU A 86 9.95 20.59 7.99
CA LEU A 86 8.85 19.63 7.87
C LEU A 86 8.56 19.27 6.42
N GLU A 87 8.61 20.24 5.50
CA GLU A 87 8.47 19.99 4.06
C GLU A 87 9.58 19.08 3.54
N ALA A 88 10.83 19.30 3.98
CA ALA A 88 11.95 18.42 3.64
C ALA A 88 11.78 17.00 4.21
N GLN A 89 11.32 16.87 5.46
CA GLN A 89 11.02 15.57 6.06
C GLN A 89 9.86 14.85 5.38
N LEU A 90 8.85 15.57 4.91
CA LEU A 90 7.75 15.00 4.14
C LEU A 90 8.22 14.54 2.75
N ALA A 91 9.10 15.30 2.10
CA ALA A 91 9.73 14.88 0.86
C ALA A 91 10.58 13.61 1.06
N ASP A 92 11.31 13.53 2.18
CA ASP A 92 12.14 12.35 2.53
C ASP A 92 11.30 11.13 2.94
N ARG A 93 10.17 11.33 3.64
CA ARG A 93 9.23 10.24 3.96
C ARG A 93 8.58 9.63 2.73
N GLY A 94 8.56 10.31 1.57
CA GLY A 94 8.23 9.68 0.29
C GLY A 94 9.16 8.50 -0.06
N ALA A 95 10.36 8.40 0.51
CA ALA A 95 11.23 7.23 0.38
C ALA A 95 10.79 6.03 1.25
N SER A 96 9.93 6.25 2.26
CA SER A 96 9.31 5.19 3.08
C SER A 96 8.19 4.42 2.35
N ASP A 97 7.81 4.84 1.14
CA ASP A 97 6.71 4.24 0.39
C ASP A 97 7.09 3.00 -0.42
N ALA A 98 8.38 2.72 -0.60
CA ALA A 98 8.82 1.55 -1.38
C ALA A 98 8.28 0.22 -0.82
N ASN A 99 8.24 0.08 0.51
CA ASN A 99 7.69 -1.11 1.16
C ASN A 99 6.15 -1.18 1.02
N THR A 100 5.47 -0.03 1.11
CA THR A 100 4.02 0.06 0.91
C THR A 100 3.63 -0.33 -0.52
N VAL A 101 4.34 0.22 -1.52
CA VAL A 101 4.16 -0.11 -2.93
C VAL A 101 4.47 -1.59 -3.19
N ALA A 102 5.58 -2.12 -2.65
CA ALA A 102 5.90 -3.54 -2.78
C ALA A 102 4.82 -4.46 -2.18
N THR A 103 4.30 -4.10 -1.00
CA THR A 103 3.21 -4.83 -0.34
C THR A 103 1.94 -4.79 -1.19
N ALA A 104 1.63 -3.64 -1.79
CA ALA A 104 0.47 -3.50 -2.65
C ALA A 104 0.57 -4.33 -3.94
N LEU A 105 1.75 -4.35 -4.56
CA LEU A 105 2.01 -5.19 -5.73
C LEU A 105 1.90 -6.67 -5.38
N TYR A 106 2.43 -7.08 -4.22
CA TYR A 106 2.26 -8.44 -3.72
C TYR A 106 0.78 -8.80 -3.51
N LEU A 107 -0.01 -7.92 -2.90
CA LEU A 107 -1.45 -8.13 -2.72
C LEU A 107 -2.19 -8.20 -4.06
N LEU A 108 -1.81 -7.36 -5.03
CA LEU A 108 -2.40 -7.36 -6.38
C LEU A 108 -2.12 -8.67 -7.13
N ASP A 109 -0.91 -9.23 -6.98
CA ASP A 109 -0.54 -10.51 -7.59
C ASP A 109 -1.32 -11.69 -6.97
N ASN A 110 -1.59 -11.62 -5.67
CA ASN A 110 -2.25 -12.72 -4.93
C ASN A 110 -3.79 -12.64 -4.93
N VAL A 111 -4.41 -11.58 -5.45
CA VAL A 111 -5.87 -11.42 -5.41
C VAL A 111 -6.62 -12.24 -6.47
N GLY A 112 -5.90 -12.98 -7.32
CA GLY A 112 -6.49 -13.89 -8.29
C GLY A 112 -7.05 -13.21 -9.53
N LEU A 113 -6.53 -12.04 -9.92
CA LEU A 113 -6.95 -11.36 -11.17
C LEU A 113 -6.62 -12.20 -12.41
N HIS A 114 -5.58 -13.03 -12.36
CA HIS A 114 -5.26 -13.94 -13.45
C HIS A 114 -6.34 -15.02 -13.63
N ASP A 115 -6.75 -15.68 -12.54
CA ASP A 115 -7.82 -16.68 -12.61
C ASP A 115 -9.15 -16.05 -13.03
N LEU A 116 -9.41 -14.81 -12.60
CA LEU A 116 -10.56 -14.03 -13.08
C LEU A 116 -10.48 -13.80 -14.58
N ASP A 117 -9.35 -13.33 -15.10
CA ASP A 117 -9.14 -13.13 -16.54
C ASP A 117 -9.37 -14.43 -17.33
N THR A 118 -8.79 -15.54 -16.91
CA THR A 118 -9.02 -16.86 -17.52
C THR A 118 -10.50 -17.24 -17.50
N ARG A 119 -11.21 -17.03 -16.38
CA ARG A 119 -12.66 -17.33 -16.30
C ARG A 119 -13.49 -16.44 -17.24
N LEU A 120 -13.19 -15.15 -17.32
CA LEU A 120 -13.94 -14.22 -18.15
C LEU A 120 -13.69 -14.48 -19.65
N ASN A 121 -12.42 -14.61 -20.03
CA ASN A 121 -12.00 -14.68 -21.43
C ASN A 121 -12.07 -16.10 -22.03
N GLU A 122 -11.75 -17.14 -21.25
CA GLU A 122 -11.73 -18.51 -21.75
C GLU A 122 -13.01 -19.28 -21.41
N ALA A 123 -13.46 -19.20 -20.15
CA ALA A 123 -14.65 -19.92 -19.72
C ALA A 123 -15.96 -19.17 -20.04
N GLY A 124 -15.90 -17.85 -20.17
CA GLY A 124 -17.08 -17.01 -20.41
C GLY A 124 -18.05 -17.00 -19.22
N THR A 125 -17.52 -17.01 -18.00
CA THR A 125 -18.33 -17.12 -16.77
C THR A 125 -17.92 -16.06 -15.75
N ILE A 126 -18.92 -15.41 -15.16
CA ILE A 126 -18.77 -14.56 -13.97
C ILE A 126 -19.21 -15.39 -12.76
N GLU A 127 -18.39 -15.40 -11.71
CA GLU A 127 -18.71 -16.10 -10.46
C GLU A 127 -19.19 -15.14 -9.36
N ALA A 128 -20.01 -15.68 -8.46
CA ALA A 128 -20.48 -14.94 -7.31
C ALA A 128 -19.30 -14.52 -6.42
N GLY A 129 -19.06 -13.22 -6.32
CA GLY A 129 -17.99 -12.64 -5.49
C GLY A 129 -16.86 -12.00 -6.28
N ASP A 130 -16.80 -12.18 -7.60
CA ASP A 130 -15.76 -11.58 -8.47
C ASP A 130 -15.74 -10.04 -8.32
N ALA A 131 -16.90 -9.40 -8.43
CA ALA A 131 -17.04 -7.94 -8.21
C ALA A 131 -16.53 -7.54 -6.81
N GLY A 132 -16.92 -8.28 -5.77
CA GLY A 132 -16.48 -8.02 -4.40
C GLY A 132 -14.95 -8.12 -4.24
N THR A 133 -14.31 -9.04 -4.94
CA THR A 133 -12.84 -9.19 -4.94
C THR A 133 -12.18 -7.99 -5.62
N VAL A 134 -12.65 -7.58 -6.81
CA VAL A 134 -12.14 -6.40 -7.53
C VAL A 134 -12.34 -5.11 -6.73
N ALA A 135 -13.51 -4.93 -6.10
CA ALA A 135 -13.79 -3.77 -5.25
C ALA A 135 -12.86 -3.67 -4.03
N ARG A 136 -12.52 -4.82 -3.42
CA ARG A 136 -11.60 -4.86 -2.26
C ARG A 136 -10.20 -4.43 -2.65
N ILE A 137 -9.65 -4.95 -3.75
CA ILE A 137 -8.30 -4.56 -4.18
C ILE A 137 -8.26 -3.09 -4.58
N ASN A 138 -9.26 -2.60 -5.31
CA ASN A 138 -9.33 -1.19 -5.70
C ASN A 138 -9.32 -0.26 -4.46
N ARG A 139 -10.06 -0.62 -3.41
CA ARG A 139 -10.04 0.11 -2.13
C ARG A 139 -8.66 0.09 -1.45
N VAL A 140 -7.94 -1.02 -1.49
CA VAL A 140 -6.58 -1.08 -0.94
C VAL A 140 -5.65 -0.16 -1.73
N LEU A 141 -5.69 -0.22 -3.07
CA LEU A 141 -4.85 0.61 -3.93
C LEU A 141 -5.09 2.11 -3.76
N SER A 142 -6.34 2.50 -3.46
CA SER A 142 -6.69 3.92 -3.25
C SER A 142 -6.19 4.49 -1.91
N THR A 143 -5.66 3.66 -1.00
CA THR A 143 -5.08 4.13 0.27
C THR A 143 -3.60 4.43 0.19
N ILE A 144 -2.96 4.05 -0.92
CA ILE A 144 -1.52 4.15 -1.09
C ILE A 144 -1.17 5.53 -1.63
N LEU A 145 -0.19 6.15 -0.99
CA LEU A 145 0.47 7.32 -1.57
C LEU A 145 1.46 6.82 -2.64
N TRP A 146 1.06 6.94 -3.89
CA TRP A 146 1.91 6.50 -5.01
C TRP A 146 3.04 7.52 -5.25
N PRO A 147 4.29 7.07 -5.47
CA PRO A 147 5.36 7.93 -5.96
C PRO A 147 4.92 8.66 -7.23
N SER A 148 5.36 9.90 -7.41
CA SER A 148 4.95 10.73 -8.56
C SER A 148 5.14 10.03 -9.90
N ASP A 149 6.19 9.23 -10.02
CA ASP A 149 6.55 8.49 -11.22
C ASP A 149 5.56 7.35 -11.54
N LEU A 150 4.79 6.88 -10.55
CA LEU A 150 3.81 5.79 -10.67
C LEU A 150 2.36 6.26 -10.51
N ALA A 151 2.13 7.50 -10.07
CA ALA A 151 0.80 7.99 -9.71
C ALA A 151 -0.20 7.95 -10.89
N ALA A 152 0.26 8.23 -12.11
CA ALA A 152 -0.57 8.18 -13.31
C ALA A 152 -0.99 6.75 -13.67
N ASP A 153 -0.05 5.80 -13.59
CA ASP A 153 -0.31 4.38 -13.87
C ASP A 153 -1.25 3.77 -12.83
N ALA A 154 -1.02 4.08 -11.55
CA ALA A 154 -1.88 3.66 -10.46
C ALA A 154 -3.32 4.19 -10.61
N THR A 155 -3.47 5.44 -11.03
CA THR A 155 -4.79 6.04 -11.32
C THR A 155 -5.49 5.29 -12.44
N THR A 156 -4.78 5.03 -13.54
CA THR A 156 -5.30 4.28 -14.68
C THR A 156 -5.75 2.88 -14.26
N LEU A 157 -4.94 2.17 -13.48
CA LEU A 157 -5.28 0.86 -12.95
C LEU A 157 -6.56 0.90 -12.09
N MET A 158 -6.67 1.86 -11.17
CA MET A 158 -7.87 2.02 -10.33
C MET A 158 -9.13 2.33 -11.16
N ASP A 159 -9.01 3.11 -12.23
CA ASP A 159 -10.12 3.37 -13.15
C ASP A 159 -10.54 2.10 -13.92
N THR A 160 -9.58 1.29 -14.36
CA THR A 160 -9.85 -0.01 -15.00
C THR A 160 -10.53 -0.97 -14.03
N LEU A 161 -10.04 -1.08 -12.78
CA LEU A 161 -10.67 -1.92 -11.76
C LEU A 161 -12.08 -1.44 -11.40
N THR A 162 -12.32 -0.13 -11.42
CA THR A 162 -13.65 0.44 -11.20
C THR A 162 -14.63 0.05 -12.31
N GLN A 163 -14.19 0.14 -13.57
CA GLN A 163 -14.99 -0.30 -14.73
C GLN A 163 -15.25 -1.80 -14.71
N LEU A 164 -14.23 -2.61 -14.42
CA LEU A 164 -14.36 -4.06 -14.28
C LEU A 164 -15.35 -4.40 -13.17
N ASN A 165 -15.24 -3.77 -12.00
CA ASN A 165 -16.17 -3.97 -10.89
C ASN A 165 -17.62 -3.64 -11.29
N ALA A 166 -17.84 -2.57 -12.06
CA ALA A 166 -19.17 -2.22 -12.55
C ALA A 166 -19.72 -3.30 -13.50
N ALA A 167 -18.93 -3.74 -14.48
CA ALA A 167 -19.33 -4.80 -15.40
C ALA A 167 -19.64 -6.12 -14.68
N LEU A 168 -18.82 -6.52 -13.70
CA LEU A 168 -19.05 -7.70 -12.88
C LEU A 168 -20.29 -7.56 -11.98
N SER A 169 -20.62 -6.36 -11.52
CA SER A 169 -21.81 -6.12 -10.69
C SER A 169 -23.10 -6.16 -11.50
N ASP A 170 -23.03 -5.84 -12.78
CA ASP A 170 -24.15 -5.84 -13.72
C ASP A 170 -24.28 -7.16 -14.51
N ASP A 171 -23.47 -8.18 -14.17
CA ASP A 171 -23.34 -9.45 -14.89
C ASP A 171 -23.06 -9.26 -16.41
N ASP A 172 -22.38 -8.18 -16.80
CA ASP A 172 -22.04 -7.86 -18.19
C ASP A 172 -20.71 -8.49 -18.60
N LEU A 173 -20.76 -9.77 -18.97
CA LEU A 173 -19.61 -10.53 -19.44
C LEU A 173 -18.92 -9.90 -20.66
N THR A 174 -19.67 -9.22 -21.53
CA THR A 174 -19.07 -8.63 -22.76
C THR A 174 -18.20 -7.43 -22.44
N THR A 175 -18.51 -6.69 -21.37
CA THR A 175 -17.71 -5.56 -20.91
C THR A 175 -16.62 -6.00 -19.93
N ALA A 176 -16.85 -7.08 -19.18
CA ALA A 176 -15.89 -7.60 -18.20
C ALA A 176 -14.69 -8.33 -18.84
N ALA A 177 -14.89 -9.00 -19.98
CA ALA A 177 -13.86 -9.70 -20.76
C ALA A 177 -13.09 -8.75 -21.69
#